data_AF-A0A6J1X580-F1
#
_entry.id   AF-A0A6J1X580-F1
#
_cell.length_a   1.000
_cell.length_b   1.000
_cell.length_c   1.000
_cell.angle_alpha   90.00
_cell.angle_beta   90.00
_cell.angle_gamma   90.00
#
_symmetry.space_group_name_H-M   'P 1'
#
loop_
_entity.id
_entity.type
_entity.pdbx_description
1 polymer ?
#
loop_
_entity_poly.entity_id
_entity_poly.type
_entity_poly.pdbx_seq_one_letter_code
_entity_poly.pdbx_strand_id
1 'polypeptide(L)'
;MLQVPYYVKENFHTDYQGSLRRLEMAIEEEYIVGLRHACQRERNYRDSAAWKARNFGDAKQYADAQRLRTPSCDKLHDLRA
;
A
#
# COMPACT_ATOMS: atom_id res chain seq x y z
N MET A 1 4.59 16.91 1.54
CA MET A 1 4.82 16.22 2.83
C MET A 1 3.54 15.48 3.14
N LEU A 2 3.61 14.15 3.20
CA LEU A 2 2.49 13.22 3.37
C LEU A 2 2.04 13.06 4.83
N GLN A 3 2.81 13.57 5.80
CA GLN A 3 2.49 13.52 7.23
C GLN A 3 2.14 12.09 7.69
N VAL A 4 2.91 11.11 7.24
CA VAL A 4 2.72 9.70 7.58
C VAL A 4 2.89 9.54 9.09
N PRO A 5 1.91 8.99 9.83
CA PRO A 5 2.08 8.74 11.26
C PRO A 5 3.20 7.71 11.49
N TYR A 6 4.14 8.05 12.36
CA TYR A 6 5.22 7.16 12.77
C TYR A 6 5.41 7.25 14.29
N TYR A 7 5.99 6.19 14.85
CA TYR A 7 6.27 6.09 16.28
C TYR A 7 7.77 5.96 16.48
N VAL A 8 8.25 6.60 17.53
CA VAL A 8 9.65 6.52 17.96
C VAL A 8 9.71 5.96 19.38
N LYS A 9 10.90 5.55 19.81
CA LYS A 9 11.12 5.18 21.21
C LYS A 9 11.01 6.41 22.11
N GLU A 10 10.73 6.20 23.39
CA GLU A 10 10.57 7.30 24.37
C GLU A 10 11.84 8.18 24.47
N ASN A 11 13.02 7.57 24.38
CA ASN A 11 14.31 8.25 24.44
C ASN A 11 14.80 8.79 23.08
N PHE A 12 13.93 8.85 22.07
CA PHE A 12 14.31 9.30 20.73
C PHE A 12 14.86 10.73 20.72
N HIS A 13 14.28 11.64 21.51
CA HIS A 13 14.73 13.03 21.58
C HIS A 13 16.16 13.20 22.15
N THR A 14 16.65 12.22 22.92
CA THR A 14 18.04 12.22 23.43
C THR A 14 18.98 11.46 22.51
N ASP A 15 18.55 10.33 21.97
CA ASP A 15 19.41 9.42 21.22
C ASP A 15 19.58 9.83 19.75
N TYR A 16 18.55 10.43 19.16
CA TYR A 16 18.56 10.80 17.75
C TYR A 16 19.10 12.22 17.56
N GLN A 17 20.36 12.32 17.13
CA GLN A 17 21.03 13.58 16.82
C GLN A 17 20.90 13.99 15.34
N GLY A 18 20.12 13.24 14.55
CA GLY A 18 19.93 13.48 13.12
C GLY A 18 18.87 14.56 12.82
N SER A 19 18.75 14.92 11.54
CA SER A 19 17.72 15.86 11.10
C SER A 19 16.35 15.19 11.06
N LEU A 20 15.41 15.65 11.88
CA LEU A 20 14.00 15.23 11.84
C LEU A 20 13.42 15.30 10.43
N ARG A 21 13.67 16.39 9.71
CA ARG A 21 13.20 16.55 8.32
C ARG A 21 13.71 15.45 7.40
N ARG A 22 14.99 15.04 7.53
CA ARG A 22 15.55 13.95 6.71
C ARG A 22 14.94 12.60 7.09
N LEU A 23 14.69 12.38 8.37
CA LEU A 23 13.99 11.18 8.84
C LEU A 23 12.56 11.10 8.27
N GLU A 24 11.79 12.17 8.40
CA GLU A 24 10.42 12.24 7.87
C GLU A 24 10.38 12.03 6.36
N MET A 25 11.31 12.63 5.61
CA MET A 25 11.43 12.38 4.17
C MET A 25 11.67 10.89 3.85
N ALA A 26 12.57 10.23 4.59
CA ALA A 26 12.86 8.81 4.40
C ALA A 26 11.64 7.94 4.74
N ILE A 27 10.91 8.28 5.80
CA ILE A 27 9.65 7.61 6.18
C ILE A 27 8.60 7.76 5.08
N GLU A 28 8.44 8.96 4.52
CA GLU A 28 7.49 9.20 3.43
C GLU A 28 7.86 8.42 2.17
N GLU A 29 9.15 8.38 1.81
CA GLU A 29 9.63 7.61 0.67
C GLU A 29 9.35 6.11 0.84
N GLU A 30 9.71 5.55 1.99
CA GLU A 30 9.48 4.14 2.32
C GLU A 30 7.98 3.81 2.35
N TYR A 31 7.17 4.72 2.88
CA TYR A 31 5.71 4.58 2.90
C TYR A 31 5.13 4.43 1.48
N ILE A 32 5.56 5.27 0.54
CA ILE A 32 5.09 5.18 -0.86
C ILE A 32 5.61 3.90 -1.53
N VAL A 33 6.86 3.49 -1.27
CA VAL A 33 7.38 2.20 -1.76
C VAL A 33 6.54 1.03 -1.25
N GLY A 34 6.23 1.02 0.05
CA GLY A 34 5.34 0.04 0.66
C GLY A 34 3.95 0.00 0.03
N LEU A 35 3.33 1.17 -0.17
CA LEU A 35 2.04 1.30 -0.86
C LEU A 35 2.07 0.76 -2.29
N ARG A 36 3.13 1.04 -3.05
CA ARG A 36 3.32 0.50 -4.40
C ARG A 36 3.36 -1.03 -4.40
N HIS A 37 4.14 -1.62 -3.51
CA HIS A 37 4.22 -3.08 -3.39
C HIS A 37 2.89 -3.69 -2.93
N ALA A 38 2.20 -3.06 -1.98
CA ALA A 38 0.88 -3.51 -1.53
C ALA A 38 -0.16 -3.46 -2.66
N CYS A 39 -0.23 -2.34 -3.38
CA CYS A 39 -1.10 -2.19 -4.55
C CYS A 39 -0.83 -3.27 -5.61
N GLN A 40 0.45 -3.55 -5.91
CA GLN A 40 0.79 -4.60 -6.87
C GLN A 40 0.29 -5.97 -6.41
N ARG A 41 0.44 -6.31 -5.12
CA ARG A 41 -0.06 -7.57 -4.56
C ARG A 41 -1.58 -7.66 -4.63
N GLU A 42 -2.29 -6.59 -4.28
CA GLU A 42 -3.75 -6.52 -4.34
C GLU A 42 -4.26 -6.74 -5.78
N ARG A 43 -3.67 -6.05 -6.77
CA ARG A 43 -4.00 -6.24 -8.19
C ARG A 43 -3.71 -7.66 -8.66
N ASN A 44 -2.53 -8.18 -8.35
CA ASN A 44 -2.14 -9.54 -8.74
C ASN A 44 -3.11 -10.58 -8.16
N TYR A 45 -3.53 -10.41 -6.91
CA TYR A 45 -4.50 -11.31 -6.28
C TYR A 45 -5.86 -11.25 -6.97
N ARG A 46 -6.39 -10.04 -7.19
CA ARG A 46 -7.65 -9.83 -7.91
C ARG A 46 -7.62 -10.46 -9.30
N ASP A 47 -6.59 -10.14 -10.08
CA ASP A 47 -6.46 -10.57 -11.47
C ASP A 47 -6.27 -12.10 -11.56
N SER A 48 -5.51 -12.68 -10.62
CA SER A 48 -5.33 -14.15 -10.52
C SER A 48 -6.62 -14.87 -10.13
N ALA A 49 -7.39 -14.32 -9.18
CA ALA A 49 -8.70 -14.86 -8.80
C ALA A 49 -9.69 -14.80 -9.98
N ALA A 50 -9.72 -13.67 -10.67
CA ALA A 50 -10.56 -13.47 -11.86
C ALA A 50 -10.17 -14.42 -13.00
N TRP A 51 -8.88 -14.58 -13.26
CA TRP A 51 -8.37 -15.52 -14.27
C TRP A 51 -8.71 -16.96 -13.93
N LYS A 52 -8.52 -17.38 -12.67
CA LYS A 52 -8.90 -18.71 -12.20
C LYS A 52 -10.39 -18.97 -12.40
N ALA A 53 -11.25 -18.05 -11.97
CA ALA A 53 -12.70 -18.20 -12.11
C ALA A 53 -13.16 -18.30 -13.57
N ARG A 54 -12.56 -17.51 -14.48
CA ARG A 54 -12.81 -17.60 -15.92
C ARG A 54 -12.48 -18.97 -16.49
N ASN A 55 -11.33 -19.55 -16.14
CA ASN A 55 -10.92 -20.86 -16.65
C ASN A 55 -11.79 -22.01 -16.15
N PHE A 56 -12.33 -21.91 -14.94
CA PHE A 56 -13.26 -22.91 -14.40
C PHE A 56 -14.72 -22.68 -14.84
N GLY A 57 -15.03 -21.57 -15.54
CA GLY A 57 -16.39 -21.23 -15.93
C GLY A 57 -17.30 -20.81 -14.77
N ASP A 58 -16.74 -20.42 -13.62
CA ASP A 58 -17.51 -20.01 -12.45
C ASP A 58 -17.81 -18.51 -12.48
N ALA A 59 -19.00 -18.17 -13.00
CA ALA A 59 -19.44 -16.78 -13.13
C ALA A 59 -19.62 -16.07 -11.78
N LYS A 60 -19.96 -16.81 -10.71
CA LYS A 60 -20.13 -16.23 -9.37
C LYS A 60 -18.78 -15.84 -8.79
N GLN A 61 -17.80 -16.76 -8.81
CA GLN A 61 -16.44 -16.46 -8.38
C GLN A 61 -15.80 -15.36 -9.22
N TYR A 62 -16.11 -15.27 -10.51
CA TYR A 62 -15.62 -14.19 -11.36
C TYR A 62 -16.19 -12.83 -10.96
N ALA A 63 -17.49 -12.75 -10.65
CA ALA A 63 -18.10 -11.53 -10.14
C ALA A 63 -17.53 -11.13 -8.77
N ASP A 64 -17.29 -12.10 -7.88
CA ASP A 64 -16.70 -11.85 -6.57
C ASP A 64 -15.24 -11.37 -6.69
N ALA A 65 -14.45 -11.96 -7.59
CA ALA A 65 -13.10 -11.50 -7.88
C ALA A 65 -13.08 -10.04 -8.37
N GLN A 66 -14.03 -9.64 -9.24
CA GLN A 66 -14.12 -8.24 -9.69
C GLN A 66 -14.47 -7.25 -8.57
N ARG A 67 -15.14 -7.69 -7.51
CA ARG A 67 -15.49 -6.86 -6.35
C ARG A 67 -14.35 -6.72 -5.34
N LEU A 68 -13.25 -7.46 -5.51
CA LEU A 68 -12.09 -7.33 -4.63
C LEU A 68 -11.54 -5.91 -4.69
N ARG A 69 -11.57 -5.26 -3.53
CA ARG A 69 -11.05 -3.91 -3.37
C ARG A 69 -9.52 -3.90 -3.41
N THR A 70 -8.98 -2.79 -3.89
CA THR A 70 -7.55 -2.52 -3.93
C THR A 70 -7.23 -1.23 -3.16
N PRO A 71 -7.46 -1.20 -1.84
CA PRO A 71 -7.37 0.03 -1.06
C PRO A 71 -5.98 0.66 -1.07
N SER A 72 -4.90 -0.13 -1.21
CA SER A 72 -3.55 0.41 -1.35
C SER A 72 -3.35 1.07 -2.71
N CYS A 73 -3.99 0.55 -3.75
CA CYS A 73 -4.01 1.22 -5.06
C CYS A 73 -4.84 2.49 -5.06
N ASP A 74 -6.01 2.47 -4.41
CA ASP A 74 -6.88 3.65 -4.28
C ASP A 74 -6.10 4.77 -3.57
N LYS A 75 -5.48 4.45 -2.42
CA LYS A 75 -4.64 5.40 -1.68
C LYS A 75 -3.44 5.90 -2.49
N LEU A 76 -2.76 5.01 -3.23
CA LEU A 76 -1.64 5.40 -4.09
C LEU A 76 -2.08 6.32 -5.24
N HIS A 77 -3.29 6.14 -5.77
CA HIS A 77 -3.88 7.00 -6.79
C HIS A 77 -4.17 8.39 -6.22
N ASP A 78 -4.80 8.46 -5.05
CA ASP A 78 -5.11 9.73 -4.37
C ASP A 78 -3.85 10.54 -4.03
N LEU A 79 -2.72 9.87 -3.76
CA LEU A 79 -1.43 10.53 -3.54
C LEU A 79 -0.76 11.07 -4.82
N ARG A 80 -1.24 10.69 -6.00
CA ARG A 80 -0.69 11.07 -7.30
C ARG A 80 -1.59 12.04 -8.08
N ALA A 81 -2.84 12.21 -7.65
CA ALA A 81 -3.82 13.12 -8.22
C ALA A 81 -3.59 14.56 -7.71
#